data_AF-A0A2U9NLQ7-F1
#
_entry.id   AF-A0A2U9NLQ7-F1
#
_cell.length_a   1.000
_cell.length_b   1.000
_cell.length_c   1.000
_cell.angle_alpha   90.00
_cell.angle_beta   90.00
_cell.angle_gamma   90.00
#
_symmetry.space_group_name_H-M   'P 1'
#
loop_
_entity.id
_entity.type
_entity.pdbx_description
1 polymer ?
#
loop_
_entity_poly.entity_id
_entity_poly.type
_entity_poly.pdbx_seq_one_letter_code
_entity_poly.pdbx_strand_id
1 'polypeptide(L)'
;MDAQQLTAIRQSISESAAKFKALHEKRFGPMSTSTPTSIATIPPLQLDIPSAYYAEVHQYHISPRAQDILQHTLDEMLQTYAKQFESAWLKLGDLPQLRPQLPTVIAKLRTGLQDHFEVQGLQKILAEVKSFAEQHPRPFKPPPAPRQSSVPAYEA
;
A
#
# COMPACT_ATOMS: atom_id res chain seq x y z
N MET A 1 -23.92 -46.39 21.84
CA MET A 1 -24.95 -45.68 21.06
C MET A 1 -25.26 -46.54 19.87
N ASP A 2 -26.51 -47.00 19.75
CA ASP A 2 -26.90 -47.89 18.66
C ASP A 2 -26.97 -47.14 17.33
N ALA A 3 -26.61 -47.82 16.24
CA ALA A 3 -26.60 -47.25 14.90
C ALA A 3 -27.97 -46.67 14.49
N GLN A 4 -29.06 -47.23 15.01
CA GLN A 4 -30.42 -46.75 14.77
C GLN A 4 -30.69 -45.37 15.41
N GLN A 5 -30.13 -45.07 16.59
CA GLN A 5 -30.29 -43.77 17.23
C GLN A 5 -29.61 -42.65 16.43
N LEU A 6 -28.43 -42.92 15.87
CA LEU A 6 -27.71 -41.94 15.04
C LEU A 6 -28.49 -41.60 13.76
N THR A 7 -29.14 -42.58 13.15
CA THR A 7 -30.00 -42.36 11.97
C THR A 7 -31.20 -41.49 12.32
N ALA A 8 -31.88 -41.78 13.44
CA ALA A 8 -33.01 -40.97 13.90
C ALA A 8 -32.62 -39.51 14.19
N ILE A 9 -31.44 -39.29 14.79
CA ILE A 9 -30.93 -37.94 15.04
C ILE A 9 -30.65 -37.21 13.71
N ARG A 10 -29.99 -37.86 12.74
CA ARG A 10 -29.72 -37.25 11.43
C ARG A 10 -31.01 -36.87 10.71
N GLN A 11 -32.04 -37.71 10.78
CA GLN A 11 -33.35 -37.45 10.20
C GLN A 11 -34.03 -36.25 10.87
N SER A 12 -34.01 -36.20 12.20
CA SER A 12 -34.57 -35.06 12.95
C SER A 12 -33.87 -33.74 12.62
N ILE A 13 -32.54 -33.76 12.47
CA ILE A 13 -31.76 -32.59 12.06
C ILE A 13 -32.12 -32.15 10.64
N SER A 14 -32.23 -33.08 9.69
CA SER A 14 -32.56 -32.73 8.30
C SER A 14 -33.99 -32.16 8.16
N GLU A 15 -34.95 -32.74 8.86
CA GLU A 15 -36.33 -32.25 8.90
C GLU A 15 -36.44 -30.87 9.55
N SER A 16 -35.71 -30.66 10.65
CA SER A 16 -35.66 -29.37 11.34
C SER A 16 -35.03 -28.31 10.44
N ALA A 17 -33.92 -28.63 9.78
CA ALA A 17 -33.26 -27.74 8.82
C ALA A 17 -34.19 -27.36 7.66
N ALA A 18 -34.93 -28.33 7.10
CA ALA A 18 -35.90 -28.07 6.04
C ALA A 18 -37.04 -27.13 6.49
N LYS A 19 -37.57 -27.33 7.70
CA LYS A 19 -38.60 -26.45 8.29
C LYS A 19 -38.07 -25.04 8.51
N PHE A 20 -36.86 -24.90 9.04
CA PHE A 20 -36.22 -23.59 9.22
C PHE A 20 -35.99 -22.87 7.90
N LYS A 21 -35.50 -23.59 6.88
CA LYS A 21 -35.32 -23.04 5.53
C LYS A 21 -36.65 -22.55 4.95
N ALA A 22 -37.70 -23.36 5.01
CA ALA A 22 -39.02 -22.98 4.49
C ALA A 22 -39.62 -21.77 5.24
N LEU A 23 -39.49 -21.71 6.57
CA LEU A 23 -39.92 -20.56 7.36
C LEU A 23 -39.13 -19.30 7.02
N HIS A 24 -37.82 -19.42 6.84
CA HIS A 24 -36.97 -18.31 6.42
C HIS A 24 -37.37 -17.81 5.04
N GLU A 25 -37.51 -18.71 4.06
CA GLU A 25 -37.90 -18.35 2.69
C GLU A 25 -39.27 -17.69 2.63
N LYS A 26 -40.23 -18.15 3.46
CA LYS A 26 -41.55 -17.52 3.60
C LYS A 26 -41.48 -16.09 4.13
N ARG A 27 -40.55 -15.78 5.04
CA ARG A 27 -40.41 -14.45 5.65
C ARG A 27 -39.52 -13.49 4.86
N PHE A 28 -38.44 -14.00 4.29
CA PHE A 28 -37.34 -13.20 3.75
C PHE A 28 -37.10 -13.42 2.25
N GLY A 29 -37.88 -14.29 1.61
CA GLY A 29 -37.70 -14.69 0.21
C GLY A 29 -36.67 -15.82 0.04
N PRO A 30 -36.55 -16.38 -1.18
CA PRO A 30 -35.62 -17.46 -1.48
C PRO A 30 -34.21 -17.09 -1.07
N MET A 31 -33.51 -17.98 -0.34
CA MET A 31 -32.08 -17.81 -0.15
C MET A 31 -31.42 -17.93 -1.51
N SER A 32 -31.03 -16.79 -2.09
CA SER A 32 -30.17 -16.79 -3.27
C SER A 32 -28.84 -17.35 -2.83
N THR A 33 -28.63 -18.65 -3.01
CA THR A 33 -27.31 -19.28 -2.95
C THR A 33 -26.57 -18.77 -4.18
N SER A 34 -26.11 -17.52 -4.13
CA SER A 34 -25.33 -16.92 -5.19
C SER A 34 -24.06 -17.75 -5.31
N THR A 35 -23.95 -18.49 -6.42
CA THR A 35 -22.71 -19.13 -6.84
C THR A 35 -21.59 -18.09 -6.68
N PRO A 36 -20.48 -18.39 -5.98
CA PRO A 36 -19.44 -17.41 -5.76
C PRO A 36 -18.91 -16.97 -7.13
N THR A 37 -19.36 -15.80 -7.59
CA THR A 37 -18.81 -15.16 -8.77
C THR A 37 -17.32 -14.96 -8.52
N SER A 38 -16.49 -15.55 -9.37
CA SER A 38 -15.03 -15.37 -9.32
C SER A 38 -14.75 -13.87 -9.36
N ILE A 39 -14.17 -13.34 -8.29
CA ILE A 39 -13.79 -11.92 -8.21
C ILE A 39 -12.63 -11.75 -9.19
N ALA A 40 -12.80 -10.87 -10.18
CA ALA A 40 -11.72 -10.55 -11.11
C ALA A 40 -10.49 -10.09 -10.34
N THR A 41 -9.31 -10.57 -10.73
CA THR A 41 -8.05 -10.21 -10.08
C THR A 41 -7.86 -8.71 -10.14
N ILE A 42 -7.86 -8.05 -8.98
CA ILE A 42 -7.64 -6.61 -8.87
C ILE A 42 -6.14 -6.34 -8.93
N PRO A 43 -5.67 -5.40 -9.79
CA PRO A 43 -4.25 -5.10 -9.87
C PRO A 43 -3.71 -4.56 -8.54
N PRO A 44 -2.43 -4.80 -8.21
CA PRO A 44 -1.82 -4.27 -7.00
C PRO A 44 -1.82 -2.74 -7.00
N LEU A 45 -1.70 -2.14 -5.82
CA LEU A 45 -1.54 -0.69 -5.69
C LEU A 45 -0.20 -0.27 -6.30
N GLN A 46 -0.24 0.74 -7.15
CA GLN A 46 0.93 1.45 -7.64
C GLN A 46 0.79 2.89 -7.15
N LEU A 47 1.72 3.31 -6.29
CA LEU A 47 1.80 4.68 -5.82
C LEU A 47 2.88 5.40 -6.62
N ASP A 48 2.56 6.61 -7.06
CA ASP A 48 3.48 7.44 -7.80
C ASP A 48 4.20 8.40 -6.85
N ILE A 49 5.52 8.53 -6.99
CA ILE A 49 6.30 9.54 -6.27
C ILE A 49 6.43 10.76 -7.18
N PRO A 50 5.89 11.93 -6.80
CA PRO A 50 5.97 13.13 -7.61
C PRO A 50 7.44 13.53 -7.89
N SER A 51 7.73 13.95 -9.12
CA SER A 51 9.08 14.41 -9.51
C SER A 51 9.57 15.60 -8.66
N ALA A 52 8.64 16.43 -8.18
CA ALA A 52 8.91 17.53 -7.26
C ALA A 52 9.58 17.06 -5.97
N TYR A 53 9.19 15.89 -5.44
CA TYR A 53 9.78 15.32 -4.24
C TYR A 53 11.29 15.02 -4.44
N TYR A 54 11.64 14.40 -5.57
CA TYR A 54 13.04 14.14 -5.89
C TYR A 54 13.84 15.43 -6.06
N ALA A 55 13.25 16.45 -6.69
CA ALA A 55 13.90 17.75 -6.84
C ALA A 55 14.20 18.40 -5.48
N GLU A 56 13.27 18.32 -4.52
CA GLU A 56 13.48 18.84 -3.17
C GLU A 56 14.53 18.04 -2.39
N VAL A 57 14.49 16.71 -2.45
CA VAL A 57 15.53 15.85 -1.84
C VAL A 57 16.92 16.20 -2.37
N HIS A 58 17.05 16.45 -3.68
CA HIS A 58 18.33 16.83 -4.29
C HIS A 58 18.89 18.15 -3.76
N GLN A 59 18.04 19.11 -3.37
CA GLN A 59 18.49 20.40 -2.82
C GLN A 59 19.22 20.25 -1.49
N TYR A 60 18.93 19.20 -0.73
CA TYR A 60 19.59 18.95 0.56
C TYR A 60 20.99 18.35 0.44
N HIS A 61 21.44 18.01 -0.78
CA HIS A 61 22.78 17.49 -1.04
C HIS A 61 23.20 16.37 -0.08
N ILE A 62 22.29 15.47 0.26
CA ILE A 62 22.59 14.34 1.15
C ILE A 62 23.69 13.44 0.57
N SER A 63 24.35 12.66 1.43
CA SER A 63 25.40 11.74 1.00
C SER A 63 24.81 10.57 0.19
N PRO A 64 25.59 9.89 -0.68
CA PRO A 64 25.10 8.72 -1.42
C PRO A 64 24.53 7.64 -0.50
N ARG A 65 25.21 7.37 0.63
CA ARG A 65 24.72 6.42 1.64
C ARG A 65 23.36 6.83 2.22
N ALA A 66 23.13 8.12 2.43
CA ALA A 66 21.83 8.60 2.91
C ALA A 66 20.75 8.49 1.82
N GLN A 67 21.10 8.63 0.54
CA GLN A 67 20.19 8.38 -0.58
C GLN A 67 19.77 6.92 -0.65
N ASP A 68 20.71 5.98 -0.45
CA ASP A 68 20.40 4.54 -0.42
C ASP A 68 19.42 4.19 0.70
N ILE A 69 19.64 4.75 1.90
CA ILE A 69 18.74 4.55 3.05
C ILE A 69 17.37 5.15 2.75
N LEU A 70 17.32 6.36 2.18
CA LEU A 70 16.09 7.02 1.78
C LEU A 70 15.29 6.17 0.78
N GLN A 71 15.97 5.64 -0.24
CA GLN A 71 15.34 4.77 -1.24
C GLN A 71 14.77 3.51 -0.59
N HIS A 72 15.53 2.87 0.31
CA HIS A 72 15.06 1.71 1.06
C HIS A 72 13.82 2.03 1.89
N THR A 73 13.80 3.16 2.60
CA THR A 73 12.63 3.60 3.39
C THR A 73 11.41 3.85 2.50
N LEU A 74 11.60 4.43 1.31
CA LEU A 74 10.52 4.61 0.34
C LEU A 74 9.97 3.27 -0.14
N ASP A 75 10.85 2.33 -0.49
CA ASP A 75 10.46 1.00 -0.98
C ASP A 75 9.68 0.21 0.10
N GLU A 76 10.12 0.25 1.36
CA GLU A 76 9.40 -0.36 2.49
C GLU A 76 8.03 0.26 2.71
N MET A 77 7.94 1.59 2.60
CA MET A 77 6.67 2.30 2.72
C MET A 77 5.73 1.90 1.57
N LEU A 78 6.19 1.91 0.32
CA LEU A 78 5.41 1.47 -0.84
C LEU A 78 4.88 0.04 -0.68
N GLN A 79 5.72 -0.88 -0.21
CA GLN A 79 5.30 -2.26 0.09
C GLN A 79 4.24 -2.33 1.19
N THR A 80 4.35 -1.48 2.21
CA THR A 80 3.38 -1.42 3.30
C THR A 80 2.01 -0.96 2.80
N TYR A 81 1.95 0.09 1.98
CA TYR A 81 0.72 0.55 1.36
C TYR A 81 0.12 -0.51 0.42
N ALA A 82 0.95 -1.19 -0.37
CA ALA A 82 0.50 -2.26 -1.25
C ALA A 82 -0.19 -3.41 -0.48
N LYS A 83 0.43 -3.86 0.62
CA LYS A 83 -0.14 -4.89 1.52
C LYS A 83 -1.43 -4.41 2.18
N GLN A 84 -1.47 -3.15 2.64
CA GLN A 84 -2.68 -2.58 3.24
C GLN A 84 -3.83 -2.52 2.24
N PHE A 85 -3.58 -2.02 1.03
CA PHE A 85 -4.55 -2.03 -0.05
C PHE A 85 -5.04 -3.44 -0.36
N GLU A 86 -4.14 -4.40 -0.50
CA GLU A 86 -4.47 -5.80 -0.75
C GLU A 86 -5.42 -6.37 0.31
N SER A 87 -5.03 -6.22 1.57
CA SER A 87 -5.83 -6.68 2.70
C SER A 87 -7.20 -5.99 2.78
N ALA A 88 -7.28 -4.72 2.40
CA ALA A 88 -8.53 -3.96 2.45
C ALA A 88 -9.50 -4.38 1.34
N TRP A 89 -9.02 -4.53 0.10
CA TRP A 89 -9.92 -4.92 -0.99
C TRP A 89 -10.36 -6.39 -0.88
N LEU A 90 -9.51 -7.30 -0.38
CA LEU A 90 -9.91 -8.69 -0.11
C LEU A 90 -11.09 -8.74 0.86
N LYS A 91 -10.99 -8.02 1.99
CA LYS A 91 -12.08 -7.90 2.99
C LYS A 91 -13.35 -7.28 2.41
N LEU A 92 -13.22 -6.33 1.46
CA LEU A 92 -14.38 -5.76 0.76
C LEU A 92 -15.01 -6.75 -0.22
N GLY A 93 -14.20 -7.60 -0.87
CA GLY A 93 -14.65 -8.64 -1.79
C GLY A 93 -15.49 -9.73 -1.12
N ASP A 94 -15.24 -9.98 0.17
CA ASP A 94 -16.01 -10.90 1.01
C ASP A 94 -17.44 -10.41 1.31
N LEU A 95 -17.73 -9.13 1.09
CA LEU A 95 -19.04 -8.53 1.32
C LEU A 95 -19.88 -8.56 0.03
N PRO A 96 -20.85 -9.49 -0.12
CA PRO A 96 -21.59 -9.67 -1.37
C PRO A 96 -22.39 -8.42 -1.77
N GLN A 97 -22.86 -7.65 -0.78
CA GLN A 97 -23.62 -6.42 -0.98
C GLN A 97 -22.79 -5.30 -1.62
N LEU A 98 -21.47 -5.32 -1.44
CA LEU A 98 -20.56 -4.30 -1.95
C LEU A 98 -19.97 -4.65 -3.32
N ARG A 99 -20.13 -5.90 -3.80
CA ARG A 99 -19.59 -6.35 -5.09
C ARG A 99 -19.94 -5.44 -6.28
N PRO A 100 -21.20 -4.95 -6.44
CA PRO A 100 -21.55 -4.05 -7.54
C PRO A 100 -20.83 -2.70 -7.46
N GLN A 101 -20.47 -2.27 -6.26
CA GLN A 101 -19.80 -1.00 -5.98
C GLN A 101 -18.29 -1.15 -5.85
N LEU A 102 -17.78 -2.38 -5.82
CA LEU A 102 -16.38 -2.69 -5.55
C LEU A 102 -15.42 -1.94 -6.48
N PRO A 103 -15.64 -1.84 -7.80
CA PRO A 103 -14.74 -1.08 -8.68
C PRO A 103 -14.65 0.40 -8.29
N THR A 104 -15.78 1.03 -7.94
CA THR A 104 -15.83 2.43 -7.51
C THR A 104 -15.16 2.63 -6.15
N VAL A 105 -15.38 1.72 -5.19
CA VAL A 105 -14.74 1.78 -3.88
C VAL A 105 -13.23 1.58 -4.00
N ILE A 106 -12.78 0.65 -4.83
CA ILE A 106 -11.35 0.41 -5.09
C ILE A 106 -10.70 1.65 -5.72
N ALA A 107 -11.34 2.27 -6.72
CA ALA A 107 -10.82 3.48 -7.33
C ALA A 107 -10.63 4.60 -6.29
N LYS A 108 -11.66 4.82 -5.45
CA LYS A 108 -11.58 5.80 -4.35
C LYS A 108 -10.51 5.46 -3.32
N LEU A 109 -10.37 4.18 -2.97
CA LEU A 109 -9.33 3.73 -2.05
C LEU A 109 -7.94 4.00 -2.60
N ARG A 110 -7.70 3.75 -3.90
CA ARG A 110 -6.42 4.05 -4.54
C ARG A 110 -6.10 5.54 -4.48
N THR A 111 -7.04 6.39 -4.88
CA THR A 111 -6.87 7.85 -4.81
C THR A 111 -6.61 8.31 -3.37
N GLY A 112 -7.39 7.85 -2.40
CA GLY A 112 -7.20 8.23 -1.00
C GLY A 112 -5.85 7.78 -0.42
N LEU A 113 -5.36 6.60 -0.81
CA LEU A 113 -4.03 6.14 -0.42
C LEU A 113 -2.92 6.94 -1.09
N GLN A 114 -3.08 7.34 -2.34
CA GLN A 114 -2.15 8.24 -3.05
C GLN A 114 -2.09 9.61 -2.36
N ASP A 115 -3.24 10.23 -2.11
CA ASP A 115 -3.32 11.53 -1.44
C ASP A 115 -2.67 11.48 -0.05
N HIS A 116 -2.96 10.42 0.72
CA HIS A 116 -2.37 10.23 2.04
C HIS A 116 -0.86 9.99 1.95
N PHE A 117 -0.40 9.20 0.99
CA PHE A 117 1.02 8.97 0.75
C PHE A 117 1.77 10.27 0.45
N GLU A 118 1.23 11.13 -0.41
CA GLU A 118 1.85 12.41 -0.76
C GLU A 118 1.84 13.40 0.41
N VAL A 119 0.68 13.59 1.06
CA VAL A 119 0.51 14.62 2.09
C VAL A 119 1.16 14.22 3.41
N GLN A 120 1.07 12.95 3.81
CA GLN A 120 1.56 12.49 5.12
C GLN A 120 2.86 11.70 5.00
N GLY A 121 2.96 10.78 4.04
CA GLY A 121 4.13 9.92 3.89
C GLY A 121 5.37 10.69 3.43
N LEU A 122 5.30 11.27 2.23
CA LEU A 122 6.43 11.97 1.61
C LEU A 122 6.85 13.21 2.40
N GLN A 123 5.90 14.01 2.89
CA GLN A 123 6.24 15.19 3.70
C GLN A 123 7.00 14.84 4.97
N LYS A 124 6.62 13.75 5.65
CA LYS A 124 7.32 13.30 6.85
C LYS A 124 8.76 12.91 6.54
N ILE A 125 8.98 12.14 5.49
CA ILE A 125 10.33 11.71 5.07
C ILE A 125 11.16 12.93 4.67
N LEU A 126 10.59 13.86 3.91
CA LEU A 126 11.26 15.10 3.53
C LEU A 126 11.70 15.92 4.75
N ALA A 127 10.85 16.00 5.78
CA ALA A 127 11.19 16.68 7.03
C ALA A 127 12.37 16.01 7.75
N GLU A 128 12.42 14.68 7.76
CA GLU A 128 13.55 13.93 8.31
C GLU A 128 14.84 14.13 7.49
N VAL A 129 14.74 14.13 6.16
CA VAL A 129 15.87 14.42 5.25
C VAL A 129 16.41 15.83 5.51
N LYS A 130 15.53 16.82 5.66
CA LYS A 130 15.91 18.20 6.00
C LYS A 130 16.64 18.26 7.34
N SER A 131 16.08 17.65 8.38
CA SER A 131 16.71 17.59 9.71
C SER A 131 18.08 16.93 9.66
N PHE A 132 18.24 15.86 8.87
CA PHE A 132 19.51 15.18 8.69
C PHE A 132 20.55 16.08 7.98
N ALA A 133 20.13 16.80 6.94
CA ALA A 133 21.01 17.72 6.21
C ALA A 133 21.47 18.90 7.09
N GLU A 134 20.61 19.42 7.96
CA GLU A 134 20.95 20.48 8.91
C GLU A 134 21.94 20.01 9.99
N GLN A 135 21.82 18.76 10.46
CA GLN A 135 22.73 18.17 11.46
C GLN A 135 24.09 17.79 10.89
N HIS A 136 24.17 17.51 9.59
CA HIS A 136 25.38 17.11 8.89
C HIS A 136 25.71 18.07 7.74
N PRO A 137 25.97 19.36 8.03
CA PRO A 137 26.30 20.32 6.99
C PRO A 137 27.56 19.84 6.28
N ARG A 138 27.52 19.78 4.94
CA ARG A 138 28.72 19.43 4.17
C ARG A 138 29.83 20.40 4.55
N PRO A 139 31.03 19.91 4.93
CA PRO A 139 32.16 20.78 5.13
C PRO A 139 32.45 21.45 3.79
N PHE A 140 32.17 22.75 3.72
CA PHE A 140 32.59 23.61 2.61
C PHE A 140 34.12 23.58 2.61
N LYS A 141 34.72 22.65 1.88
CA LYS A 141 36.15 22.74 1.57
C LYS A 141 36.26 23.82 0.50
N PRO A 142 36.90 24.96 0.80
CA PRO A 142 37.13 25.97 -0.23
C PRO A 142 37.88 25.32 -1.40
N PRO A 143 37.63 25.75 -2.64
CA PRO A 143 38.35 25.24 -3.79
C PRO A 143 39.86 25.38 -3.54
N PRO A 144 40.67 24.37 -3.92
CA PRO A 144 42.12 24.45 -3.75
C PRO A 144 42.62 25.70 -4.45
N ALA A 145 43.55 26.42 -3.80
CA ALA A 145 44.11 27.65 -4.35
C ALA A 145 44.60 27.40 -5.78
N PRO A 146 44.33 28.33 -6.74
CA PRO A 146 44.76 28.16 -8.11
C PRO A 146 46.26 27.88 -8.14
N ARG A 147 46.66 26.77 -8.79
CA ARG A 147 48.06 26.42 -8.94
C ARG A 147 48.73 27.56 -9.70
N GLN A 148 49.69 28.23 -9.07
CA GLN A 148 50.53 29.20 -9.77
C GLN A 148 51.23 28.47 -10.90
N SER A 149 50.84 28.75 -12.14
CA SER A 149 51.53 28.26 -13.32
C SER A 149 52.91 28.89 -13.32
N SER A 150 53.94 28.08 -13.05
CA SER A 150 55.33 28.45 -13.27
C SER A 150 55.50 28.85 -14.73
N VAL A 151 55.62 30.15 -14.99
CA VAL A 151 55.90 30.70 -16.31
C VAL A 151 57.29 30.20 -16.74
N PRO A 152 57.45 29.61 -17.95
CA PRO A 152 58.76 29.20 -18.43
C PRO A 152 59.64 30.43 -18.67
N ALA A 153 60.83 30.44 -18.07
CA ALA A 153 61.88 31.38 -18.42
C ALA A 153 62.41 31.02 -19.81
N TYR A 154 61.96 31.73 -20.85
CA TYR A 154 62.66 31.76 -22.12
C TYR A 154 63.94 32.57 -21.92
N GLU A 155 65.08 31.89 -21.86
CA GLU A 155 66.39 32.51 -22.01
C GLU A 155 66.62 32.87 -23.50
N ALA A 156 67.20 34.04 -23.71
CA ALA A 156 67.47 34.69 -24.99
C ALA A 156 68.78 34.21 -25.62
#